data_AF-A0A8T5MSW1-F1
#
_entry.id   AF-A0A8T5MSW1-F1
#
_cell.length_a   1.000
_cell.length_b   1.000
_cell.length_c   1.000
_cell.angle_alpha   90.00
_cell.angle_beta   90.00
_cell.angle_gamma   90.00
#
_symmetry.space_group_name_H-M   'P 1'
#
loop_
_entity.id
_entity.type
_entity.pdbx_description
1 polymer ?
#
loop_
_entity_poly.entity_id
_entity_poly.type
_entity_poly.pdbx_seq_one_letter_code
_entity_poly.pdbx_strand_id
1 'polypeptide(L)'
;MIFVTPDSPQRPVRETVLRDGKLLLMASPRMKSGFILISPEDGDPREASTIKGALMMGRSADLTSVKVDLLVTGAVAVDRTGRRLGKGTGYFDTQNLILVW
;
A
#
# COMPACT_ATOMS: atom_id res chain seq x y z
N MET A 1 -10.52 -2.63 -3.25
CA MET A 1 -9.08 -2.28 -3.37
C MET A 1 -8.40 -2.47 -2.03
N ILE A 2 -7.16 -2.98 -2.04
CA ILE A 2 -6.38 -3.25 -0.83
C ILE A 2 -5.18 -2.30 -0.81
N PHE A 3 -5.04 -1.52 0.26
CA PHE A 3 -3.83 -0.74 0.49
C PHE A 3 -2.79 -1.56 1.23
N VAL A 4 -1.55 -1.51 0.77
CA VAL A 4 -0.42 -2.14 1.45
C VAL A 4 0.78 -1.18 1.47
N THR A 5 1.43 -1.02 2.63
CA THR A 5 2.60 -0.13 2.73
C THR A 5 3.76 -0.59 1.84
N PRO A 6 4.65 0.30 1.40
CA PRO A 6 5.76 -0.05 0.50
C PRO A 6 6.93 -0.79 1.18
N ASP A 7 6.90 -1.00 2.51
CA ASP A 7 7.98 -1.67 3.25
C ASP A 7 8.30 -3.06 2.64
N SER A 8 9.57 -3.44 2.67
CA SER A 8 10.03 -4.72 2.10
C SER A 8 9.34 -5.96 2.69
N PRO A 9 9.02 -6.05 4.01
CA PRO A 9 8.33 -7.22 4.55
C PRO A 9 6.90 -7.38 4.03
N GLN A 10 6.29 -6.32 3.49
CA GLN A 10 4.93 -6.34 2.94
C GLN A 10 4.88 -6.70 1.45
N ARG A 11 6.02 -6.88 0.78
CA ARG A 11 6.04 -7.30 -0.64
C ARG A 11 5.23 -8.57 -0.90
N PRO A 12 5.35 -9.65 -0.11
CA PRO A 12 4.58 -10.87 -0.35
C PRO A 12 3.07 -10.64 -0.29
N VAL A 13 2.60 -9.72 0.58
CA VAL A 13 1.19 -9.33 0.64
C VAL A 13 0.79 -8.60 -0.64
N ARG A 14 1.58 -7.62 -1.11
CA ARG A 14 1.34 -6.91 -2.37
C ARG A 14 1.26 -7.84 -3.57
N GLU A 15 2.18 -8.80 -3.65
CA GLU A 15 2.17 -9.82 -4.69
C GLU A 15 0.91 -10.69 -4.63
N THR A 16 0.51 -11.12 -3.42
CA THR A 16 -0.70 -11.93 -3.22
C THR A 16 -1.96 -11.17 -3.64
N VAL A 17 -2.07 -9.89 -3.30
CA VAL A 17 -3.19 -9.03 -3.72
C VAL A 17 -3.35 -9.05 -5.25
N LEU A 18 -2.25 -8.88 -5.98
CA LEU A 18 -2.27 -8.89 -7.45
C LEU A 18 -2.54 -10.29 -8.02
N ARG A 19 -1.95 -11.34 -7.45
CA ARG A 19 -2.22 -12.75 -7.85
C ARG A 19 -3.68 -13.13 -7.65
N ASP A 20 -4.32 -12.60 -6.63
CA ASP A 20 -5.74 -12.81 -6.33
C ASP A 20 -6.69 -11.96 -7.20
N GLY A 21 -6.16 -11.27 -8.21
CA GLY A 21 -6.95 -10.46 -9.13
C GLY A 21 -7.51 -9.19 -8.50
N LYS A 22 -6.88 -8.66 -7.45
CA LYS A 22 -7.37 -7.47 -6.72
C LYS A 22 -6.54 -6.23 -7.04
N LEU A 23 -7.21 -5.07 -7.01
CA LEU A 23 -6.54 -3.78 -7.10
C LEU A 23 -5.68 -3.52 -5.86
N LEU A 24 -4.40 -3.21 -6.10
CA LEU A 24 -3.43 -2.82 -5.09
C LEU A 24 -3.27 -1.29 -5.07
N LEU A 25 -3.40 -0.69 -3.89
CA LEU A 25 -3.01 0.69 -3.64
C LEU A 25 -1.71 0.69 -2.82
N MET A 26 -0.73 1.46 -3.25
CA MET A 26 0.54 1.60 -2.53
C MET A 26 0.94 3.06 -2.46
N ALA A 27 1.41 3.51 -1.31
CA ALA A 27 2.03 4.82 -1.21
C ALA A 27 3.42 4.82 -1.88
N SER A 28 3.71 5.84 -2.68
CA SER A 28 5.06 6.09 -3.18
C SER A 28 6.03 6.36 -2.01
N PRO A 29 7.30 5.95 -2.08
CA PRO A 29 8.26 6.18 -1.01
C PRO A 29 8.31 7.65 -0.57
N ARG A 30 8.14 7.88 0.74
CA ARG A 30 8.07 9.23 1.34
C ARG A 30 6.94 10.12 0.77
N MET A 31 5.91 9.52 0.16
CA MET A 31 4.75 10.21 -0.44
C MET A 31 5.11 11.17 -1.59
N LYS A 32 6.30 11.04 -2.19
CA LYS A 32 6.79 11.97 -3.23
C LYS A 32 5.88 12.06 -4.46
N SER A 33 5.20 10.98 -4.80
CA SER A 33 4.32 10.88 -5.97
C SER A 33 2.89 10.50 -5.55
N GLY A 34 2.52 10.70 -4.28
CA GLY A 34 1.22 10.31 -3.75
C GLY A 34 1.02 8.79 -3.71
N PHE A 35 -0.19 8.35 -4.06
CA PHE A 35 -0.60 6.95 -4.09
C PHE A 35 -0.58 6.40 -5.52
N ILE A 36 -0.18 5.14 -5.62
CA ILE A 36 -0.02 4.40 -6.87
C ILE A 36 -1.07 3.28 -6.85
N LEU A 37 -1.91 3.24 -7.88
CA LEU A 37 -2.84 2.17 -8.15
C LEU A 37 -2.20 1.19 -9.13
N ILE A 38 -2.21 -0.09 -8.77
CA ILE A 38 -1.73 -1.20 -9.60
C ILE A 38 -2.87 -2.20 -9.76
N SER A 39 -3.13 -2.57 -11.00
CA SER A 39 -4.09 -3.58 -11.41
C SER A 39 -3.40 -4.91 -11.72
N PRO A 40 -4.08 -6.06 -11.56
CA PRO A 40 -3.53 -7.37 -11.92
C PRO A 40 -3.08 -7.48 -13.38
N GLU A 41 -3.69 -6.71 -14.29
CA GLU A 41 -3.34 -6.66 -15.71
C GLU A 41 -2.14 -5.76 -16.03
N ASP A 42 -1.62 -4.98 -15.09
CA ASP A 42 -0.53 -4.03 -15.34
C ASP A 42 0.85 -4.73 -15.49
N GLY A 43 0.96 -6.03 -15.18
CA GLY A 43 2.16 -6.82 -15.39
C GLY A 43 2.28 -8.07 -14.52
N ASP A 44 3.48 -8.65 -14.49
CA ASP A 44 3.77 -9.78 -13.61
C ASP A 44 3.63 -9.38 -12.12
N PRO A 45 2.82 -10.09 -11.31
CA PRO A 45 2.58 -9.74 -9.91
C PRO A 45 3.85 -9.64 -9.04
N ARG A 46 4.86 -10.45 -9.32
CA ARG A 46 6.12 -10.47 -8.56
C ARG A 46 6.93 -9.22 -8.85
N GLU A 47 6.96 -8.75 -10.09
CA GLU A 47 7.60 -7.49 -10.47
C GLU A 47 6.80 -6.26 -9.99
N ALA A 48 5.50 -6.24 -10.27
CA ALA A 48 4.59 -5.14 -9.94
C ALA A 48 4.47 -4.90 -8.42
N SER A 49 4.67 -5.92 -7.59
CA SER A 49 4.69 -5.79 -6.12
C SER A 49 5.93 -5.08 -5.55
N THR A 50 6.97 -4.86 -6.36
CA THR A 50 8.17 -4.11 -5.93
C THR A 50 7.92 -2.60 -5.98
N ILE A 51 8.69 -1.81 -5.22
CA ILE A 51 8.60 -0.35 -5.28
C ILE A 51 8.86 0.16 -6.71
N LYS A 52 9.90 -0.37 -7.36
CA LYS A 52 10.28 0.01 -8.73
C LYS A 52 9.20 -0.40 -9.73
N GLY A 53 8.71 -1.64 -9.66
CA GLY A 53 7.65 -2.15 -10.54
C GLY A 53 6.38 -1.34 -10.41
N ALA A 54 5.91 -1.11 -9.19
CA ALA A 54 4.75 -0.26 -8.93
C ALA A 54 4.90 1.15 -9.52
N LEU A 55 6.08 1.78 -9.40
CA LEU A 55 6.32 3.10 -9.99
C LEU A 55 6.37 3.10 -11.52
N MET A 56 6.74 1.98 -12.16
CA MET A 56 6.84 1.89 -13.62
C MET A 56 5.53 1.45 -14.27
N MET A 57 4.78 0.55 -13.62
CA MET A 57 3.59 -0.11 -14.17
C MET A 57 2.30 0.50 -13.63
N GLY A 58 2.33 0.99 -12.40
CA GLY A 58 1.18 1.59 -11.75
C GLY A 58 0.90 3.02 -12.25
N ARG A 59 -0.29 3.50 -11.91
CA ARG A 59 -0.77 4.85 -12.24
C ARG A 59 -1.05 5.65 -10.98
N SER A 60 -0.98 6.97 -11.08
CA SER A 60 -1.38 7.85 -9.97
C SER A 60 -2.85 7.59 -9.61
N ALA A 61 -3.14 7.42 -8.32
CA ALA A 61 -4.49 7.22 -7.84
C ALA A 61 -5.19 8.57 -7.57
N ASP A 62 -6.40 8.74 -8.10
CA ASP A 62 -7.27 9.85 -7.74
C ASP A 62 -7.98 9.54 -6.42
N LEU A 63 -7.60 10.26 -5.37
CA LEU A 63 -8.10 10.03 -4.01
C LEU A 63 -9.60 10.32 -3.85
N THR A 64 -10.22 11.08 -4.75
CA THR A 64 -11.66 11.39 -4.66
C THR A 64 -12.55 10.18 -4.98
N SER A 65 -12.00 9.19 -5.70
CA SER A 65 -12.72 7.97 -6.11
C SER A 65 -12.18 6.69 -5.46
N VAL A 66 -11.20 6.82 -4.56
CA VAL A 66 -10.53 5.72 -3.89
C VAL A 66 -11.35 5.24 -2.70
N LYS A 67 -11.83 4.00 -2.78
CA LYS A 67 -12.39 3.26 -1.64
C LYS A 67 -11.45 2.10 -1.27
N VAL A 68 -10.87 2.16 -0.08
CA VAL A 68 -10.01 1.10 0.46
C VAL A 68 -10.84 0.16 1.32
N ASP A 69 -10.91 -1.12 0.94
CA ASP A 69 -11.67 -2.14 1.68
C ASP A 69 -10.82 -2.82 2.77
N LEU A 70 -9.50 -2.85 2.58
CA LEU A 70 -8.55 -3.41 3.53
C LEU A 70 -7.24 -2.62 3.49
N LEU A 71 -6.70 -2.35 4.67
CA LEU A 71 -5.39 -1.75 4.86
C LEU A 71 -4.46 -2.75 5.52
N VAL A 72 -3.25 -2.91 4.97
CA VAL A 72 -2.19 -3.74 5.53
C VAL A 72 -0.93 -2.92 5.76
N THR A 73 -0.43 -2.94 6.99
CA THR A 73 0.76 -2.19 7.41
C THR A 73 1.61 -2.99 8.39
N GLY A 74 2.89 -2.62 8.49
CA GLY A 74 3.77 -3.12 9.54
C GLY A 74 3.61 -2.35 10.87
N ALA A 75 4.05 -2.99 11.94
CA ALA A 75 4.13 -2.40 13.28
C ALA A 75 5.41 -2.87 13.97
N VAL A 76 5.95 -2.05 14.87
CA VAL A 76 7.01 -2.48 15.81
C VAL A 76 6.37 -3.25 16.96
N ALA A 77 5.25 -2.73 17.47
CA ALA A 77 4.45 -3.37 18.50
C ALA A 77 2.97 -3.07 18.30
N VAL A 78 2.12 -3.95 18.80
CA VAL A 78 0.67 -3.76 18.88
C VAL A 78 0.19 -4.16 20.28
N ASP A 79 -0.84 -3.48 20.79
CA ASP A 79 -1.49 -3.87 22.04
C ASP A 79 -2.79 -4.66 21.79
N ARG A 80 -3.39 -5.20 22.85
CA ARG A 80 -4.65 -5.97 22.79
C ARG A 80 -5.86 -5.15 22.32
N THR A 81 -5.76 -3.82 22.36
CA THR A 81 -6.82 -2.91 21.93
C THR A 81 -6.65 -2.45 20.48
N GLY A 82 -5.62 -2.94 19.79
CA GLY A 82 -5.33 -2.58 18.40
C GLY A 82 -4.53 -1.29 18.23
N ARG A 83 -4.00 -0.70 19.31
CA ARG A 83 -3.05 0.42 19.17
C ARG A 83 -1.75 -0.10 18.58
N ARG A 84 -1.13 0.72 17.75
CA ARG A 84 0.06 0.38 16.98
C ARG A 84 1.19 1.35 17.29
N LEU A 85 2.39 0.82 17.52
CA LEU A 85 3.62 1.59 17.56
C LEU A 85 4.35 1.47 16.22
N GLY A 86 4.52 2.59 15.52
CA GLY A 86 5.34 2.69 14.31
C GLY A 86 6.84 2.84 14.63
N LYS A 87 7.66 2.99 13.58
CA LYS A 87 9.12 3.20 13.69
C LYS A 87 9.53 4.63 14.11
N GLY A 88 8.56 5.46 14.54
CA GLY A 88 8.80 6.84 14.98
C GLY A 88 8.79 7.93 13.89
N THR A 89 8.56 7.59 12.61
CA THR A 89 8.58 8.57 11.50
C THR A 89 7.21 9.20 11.18
N GLY A 90 6.12 8.73 11.79
CA GLY A 90 4.75 9.21 11.50
C GLY A 90 4.21 8.86 10.10
N TYR A 91 5.00 8.20 9.26
CA TYR A 91 4.72 8.04 7.83
C TYR A 91 3.42 7.31 7.52
N PHE A 92 3.18 6.19 8.22
CA PHE A 92 1.94 5.44 8.05
C PHE A 92 0.73 6.20 8.62
N ASP A 93 0.93 6.98 9.69
CA ASP A 93 -0.17 7.70 10.32
C ASP A 93 -0.72 8.78 9.37
N THR A 94 0.16 9.46 8.61
CA THR A 94 -0.25 10.34 7.50
C THR A 94 -1.03 9.60 6.40
N GLN A 95 -0.57 8.42 6.00
CA GLN A 95 -1.25 7.63 4.96
C GLN A 95 -2.63 7.18 5.42
N ASN A 96 -2.72 6.70 6.66
CA ASN A 96 -3.96 6.22 7.25
C ASN A 96 -5.00 7.33 7.34
N LEU A 97 -4.59 8.54 7.76
CA LEU A 97 -5.47 9.72 7.78
C LEU A 97 -6.06 10.06 6.41
N ILE A 98 -5.33 9.80 5.32
CA ILE A 98 -5.80 10.09 3.95
C ILE A 98 -6.73 8.99 3.41
N LEU A 99 -6.61 7.76 3.92
CA LEU A 99 -7.35 6.61 3.39
C LEU A 99 -8.56 6.23 4.23
N VAL A 100 -8.61 6.64 5.49
CA VAL A 100 -9.69 6.38 6.43
C VAL A 100 -10.37 7.73 6.71
N TRP A 101 -11.46 7.98 5.98
CA TRP A 101 -12.37 9.11 6.20
C TRP A 101 -13.63 8.62 6.91
#